data_AF-A0A2V9VG29-F1
#
_entry.id   AF-A0A2V9VG29-F1
#
_cell.length_a   1.000
_cell.length_b   1.000
_cell.length_c   1.000
_cell.angle_alpha   90.00
_cell.angle_beta   90.00
_cell.angle_gamma   90.00
#
_symmetry.space_group_name_H-M   'P 1'
#
loop_
_entity.id
_entity.type
_entity.pdbx_description
1 polymer ?
#
loop_
_entity_poly.entity_id
_entity_poly.type
_entity_poly.pdbx_seq_one_letter_code
_entity_poly.pdbx_strand_id
1 'polypeptide(L)'
;LHRSSWKVGTILGVLLVLASSAVSSYLKLPTRTHIILLGVGTALYVPLGVRRGLLQGMYDFRRLAENFVVEVLVKLVGAILLLVLGWSVTGVIAAVTASLGVAYLMAYPQKDLRVATKPDLPASFWEGMQAAVFFVGQVIINNVDIVLVKHFFSAGEAGLYAAVALVGRVVYMLSWSVVSSMFPVSAGARSDERGGRMVLTTTFLLVLLITTLFLFGLWLAPNALWKFLLGAGFPPLGGRSPYTSLLLLYAAATGVYSLAVVLMTYEMSRKIVNVGWLQLGMSGAVVLGIYTFHKNLHQVIAVQLILMIALLVTVAAPLFRSRSSLTEIQVIGNMARIRRVSKEEVIAEFLKNEFYEKQYDGYRDKLGHLVYQPNLTSDQENELRRALLDRRRGKLWRELPADTDWWQVELSPEDLGRIRVFPRSQWLRVAKGSFNLFEVVELLRGRITSGKSGGFISKIRALSQHLPKSVTPSSVLLIGIDQNGPLTIIEG
;
A
#
# COMPACT_ATOMS: atom_id res chain seq x y z
N LEU A 1 10.62 16.32 -13.25
CA LEU A 1 9.79 16.47 -12.03
C LEU A 1 9.96 17.83 -11.34
N HIS A 2 11.20 18.26 -11.00
CA HIS A 2 11.43 19.51 -10.25
C HIS A 2 10.88 20.80 -10.89
N ARG A 3 11.11 21.03 -12.20
CA ARG A 3 10.50 22.17 -12.91
C ARG A 3 8.97 22.08 -12.94
N SER A 4 8.43 20.89 -13.13
CA SER A 4 6.97 20.64 -13.15
C SER A 4 6.34 20.89 -11.78
N SER A 5 7.00 20.52 -10.68
CA SER A 5 6.46 20.76 -9.33
C SER A 5 6.38 22.23 -8.96
N TRP A 6 7.33 23.05 -9.43
CA TRP A 6 7.22 24.50 -9.29
C TRP A 6 6.04 25.06 -10.07
N LYS A 7 5.87 24.67 -11.34
CA LYS A 7 4.72 25.09 -12.16
C LYS A 7 3.39 24.73 -11.48
N VAL A 8 3.23 23.48 -11.04
CA VAL A 8 2.02 23.01 -10.36
C VAL A 8 1.81 23.73 -9.02
N GLY A 9 2.86 23.88 -8.21
CA GLY A 9 2.80 24.61 -6.95
C GLY A 9 2.36 26.06 -7.14
N THR A 10 2.95 26.78 -8.09
CA THR A 10 2.56 28.16 -8.42
C THR A 10 1.12 28.24 -8.90
N ILE A 11 0.67 27.34 -9.80
CA ILE A 11 -0.72 27.31 -10.26
C ILE A 11 -1.68 27.12 -9.07
N LEU A 12 -1.41 26.13 -8.22
CA LEU A 12 -2.24 25.87 -7.03
C LEU A 12 -2.24 27.06 -6.07
N GLY A 13 -1.09 27.68 -5.83
CA GLY A 13 -0.97 28.88 -5.00
C GLY A 13 -1.78 30.06 -5.55
N VAL A 14 -1.68 30.33 -6.86
CA VAL A 14 -2.44 31.39 -7.54
C VAL A 14 -3.94 31.12 -7.46
N LEU A 15 -4.37 29.88 -7.73
CA LEU A 15 -5.79 29.51 -7.59
C LEU A 15 -6.31 29.75 -6.17
N LEU A 16 -5.50 29.44 -5.16
CA LEU A 16 -5.85 29.67 -3.75
C LEU A 16 -5.96 31.17 -3.41
N VAL A 17 -5.05 31.99 -3.96
CA VAL A 17 -5.09 33.45 -3.82
C VAL A 17 -6.34 34.02 -4.50
N LEU A 18 -6.69 33.57 -5.71
CA LEU A 18 -7.89 33.99 -6.43
C LEU A 18 -9.17 33.57 -5.69
N ALA A 19 -9.19 32.36 -5.14
CA ALA A 19 -10.31 31.85 -4.35
C ALA A 19 -10.39 32.43 -2.92
N SER A 20 -9.42 33.26 -2.51
CA SER A 20 -9.30 33.74 -1.12
C SER A 20 -10.55 34.44 -0.60
N SER A 21 -11.27 35.19 -1.45
CA SER A 21 -12.52 35.84 -1.09
C SER A 21 -13.62 34.85 -0.74
N ALA A 22 -13.84 33.85 -1.61
CA ALA A 22 -14.86 32.83 -1.42
C ALA A 22 -14.56 31.96 -0.19
N VAL A 23 -13.31 31.52 -0.04
CA VAL A 23 -12.85 30.70 1.09
C VAL A 23 -12.96 31.48 2.40
N SER A 24 -12.54 32.75 2.43
CA SER A 24 -12.63 33.60 3.63
C SER A 24 -14.08 33.84 4.05
N SER A 25 -15.00 34.02 3.11
CA SER A 25 -16.44 34.17 3.39
C SER A 25 -17.03 32.86 3.95
N TYR A 26 -16.74 31.74 3.30
CA TYR A 26 -17.22 30.42 3.72
C TYR A 26 -16.74 30.02 5.12
N LEU A 27 -15.48 30.35 5.45
CA LEU A 27 -14.85 30.06 6.74
C LEU A 27 -15.04 31.17 7.79
N LYS A 28 -15.73 32.27 7.45
CA LYS A 28 -15.94 33.44 8.32
C LYS A 28 -14.64 33.99 8.91
N LEU A 29 -13.60 34.08 8.08
CA LEU A 29 -12.28 34.58 8.49
C LEU A 29 -12.26 36.11 8.55
N PRO A 30 -11.56 36.72 9.53
CA PRO A 30 -11.54 38.17 9.72
C PRO A 30 -10.82 38.90 8.57
N THR A 31 -9.83 38.26 7.95
CA THR A 31 -9.07 38.85 6.84
C THR A 31 -8.70 37.80 5.79
N ARG A 32 -8.70 38.21 4.51
CA ARG A 32 -8.30 37.37 3.37
C ARG A 32 -6.79 37.08 3.34
N THR A 33 -6.00 37.90 4.02
CA THR A 33 -4.53 37.82 4.09
C THR A 33 -4.05 36.44 4.55
N HIS A 34 -4.77 35.79 5.47
CA HIS A 34 -4.44 34.44 5.94
C HIS A 34 -4.44 33.42 4.78
N ILE A 35 -5.42 33.49 3.88
CA ILE A 35 -5.54 32.59 2.73
C ILE A 35 -4.50 32.93 1.65
N ILE A 36 -4.18 34.21 1.47
CA ILE A 36 -3.14 34.65 0.54
C ILE A 36 -1.76 34.11 0.97
N LEU A 37 -1.41 34.26 2.25
CA LEU A 37 -0.17 33.71 2.82
C LEU A 37 -0.11 32.18 2.71
N LEU A 38 -1.25 31.50 2.88
CA LEU A 38 -1.36 30.06 2.67
C LEU A 38 -1.12 29.69 1.20
N GLY A 39 -1.63 30.48 0.26
CA GLY A 39 -1.37 30.31 -1.18
C GLY A 39 0.11 30.37 -1.52
N VAL A 40 0.85 31.33 -0.93
CA VAL A 40 2.32 31.41 -1.05
C VAL A 40 2.99 30.16 -0.47
N GLY A 41 2.57 29.72 0.73
CA GLY A 41 3.06 28.49 1.35
C GLY A 41 2.84 27.26 0.46
N THR A 42 1.65 27.10 -0.12
CA THR A 42 1.32 26.01 -1.05
C THR A 42 2.23 25.99 -2.27
N ALA A 43 2.59 27.15 -2.82
CA ALA A 43 3.51 27.24 -3.95
C ALA A 43 4.91 26.70 -3.62
N LEU A 44 5.36 26.85 -2.36
CA LEU A 44 6.63 26.31 -1.86
C LEU A 44 6.53 24.84 -1.42
N TYR A 45 5.37 24.42 -0.91
CA TYR A 45 5.17 23.09 -0.33
C TYR A 45 5.26 21.97 -1.38
N VAL A 46 4.67 22.16 -2.57
CA VAL A 46 4.71 21.16 -3.66
C VAL A 46 6.14 20.83 -4.12
N PRO A 47 7.00 21.79 -4.47
CA PRO A 47 8.38 21.49 -4.85
C PRO A 47 9.23 20.98 -3.68
N LEU A 48 8.92 21.35 -2.42
CA LEU A 48 9.53 20.75 -1.24
C LEU A 48 9.20 19.26 -1.13
N GLY A 49 7.95 18.86 -1.37
CA GLY A 49 7.53 17.46 -1.37
C GLY A 49 8.32 16.59 -2.36
N VAL A 50 8.62 17.11 -3.56
CA VAL A 50 9.46 16.40 -4.55
C VAL A 50 10.90 16.21 -4.04
N ARG A 51 11.48 17.22 -3.37
CA ARG A 51 12.82 17.10 -2.78
C ARG A 51 12.85 16.08 -1.63
N ARG A 52 11.82 16.07 -0.78
CA ARG A 52 11.67 15.08 0.31
C ARG A 52 11.49 13.66 -0.23
N GLY A 53 10.68 13.50 -1.27
CA GLY A 53 10.52 12.22 -1.97
C GLY A 53 11.83 11.72 -2.58
N LEU A 54 12.67 12.61 -3.12
CA LEU A 54 14.01 12.28 -3.60
C LEU A 54 14.91 11.77 -2.45
N LEU A 55 14.98 12.50 -1.33
CA LEU A 55 15.77 12.09 -0.15
C LEU A 55 15.31 10.73 0.37
N GLN A 56 13.99 10.52 0.47
CA GLN A 56 13.41 9.25 0.91
C GLN A 56 13.71 8.11 -0.07
N GLY A 57 13.60 8.35 -1.39
CA GLY A 57 13.89 7.35 -2.42
C GLY A 57 15.38 6.97 -2.52
N MET A 58 16.27 7.86 -2.07
CA MET A 58 17.71 7.61 -1.98
C MET A 58 18.15 7.04 -0.62
N TYR A 59 17.20 6.75 0.27
CA TYR A 59 17.46 6.32 1.66
C TYR A 59 18.28 7.33 2.50
N ASP A 60 18.29 8.61 2.14
CA ASP A 60 18.94 9.69 2.91
C ASP A 60 18.02 10.16 4.05
N PHE A 61 17.69 9.23 4.96
CA PHE A 61 16.78 9.49 6.08
C PHE A 61 17.34 10.52 7.06
N ARG A 62 18.67 10.63 7.18
CA ARG A 62 19.30 11.61 8.06
C ARG A 62 19.03 13.03 7.58
N ARG A 63 19.28 13.34 6.30
CA ARG A 63 18.95 14.67 5.76
C ARG A 63 17.45 14.94 5.77
N LEU A 64 16.64 13.92 5.52
CA LEU A 64 15.19 14.05 5.62
C LEU A 64 14.74 14.42 7.04
N ALA A 65 15.29 13.77 8.06
CA ALA A 65 15.01 14.06 9.46
C ALA A 65 15.50 15.47 9.86
N GLU A 66 16.74 15.84 9.52
CA GLU A 66 17.29 17.19 9.72
C GLU A 66 16.39 18.25 9.09
N ASN A 67 15.91 18.01 7.87
CA ASN A 67 15.01 18.91 7.15
C ASN A 67 13.67 19.11 7.88
N PHE A 68 13.06 18.06 8.43
CA PHE A 68 11.84 18.16 9.22
C PHE A 68 12.07 18.91 10.54
N VAL A 69 13.16 18.62 11.24
CA VAL A 69 13.49 19.26 12.52
C VAL A 69 13.72 20.77 12.32
N VAL A 70 14.48 21.17 11.29
CA VAL A 70 14.71 22.58 11.01
C VAL A 70 13.42 23.30 10.62
N GLU A 71 12.55 22.70 9.79
CA GLU A 71 11.24 23.29 9.49
C GLU A 71 10.45 23.58 10.77
N VAL A 72 10.36 22.59 11.67
CA VAL A 72 9.61 22.72 12.93
C VAL A 72 10.23 23.77 13.85
N LEU A 73 11.56 23.82 13.97
CA LEU A 73 12.25 24.82 14.79
C LEU A 73 12.06 26.24 14.25
N VAL A 74 12.24 26.45 12.95
CA VAL A 74 12.04 27.77 12.31
C VAL A 74 10.59 28.20 12.45
N LYS A 75 9.65 27.29 12.23
CA LYS A 75 8.22 27.54 12.42
C LYS A 75 7.89 27.92 13.87
N LEU A 76 8.41 27.18 14.85
CA LEU A 76 8.13 27.40 16.27
C LEU A 76 8.74 28.72 16.77
N VAL A 77 10.04 28.91 16.54
CA VAL A 77 10.75 30.13 16.94
C VAL A 77 10.16 31.34 16.23
N GLY A 78 9.95 31.25 14.91
CA GLY A 78 9.33 32.33 14.14
C GLY A 78 7.92 32.66 14.59
N ALA A 79 7.10 31.66 14.91
CA ALA A 79 5.74 31.88 15.41
C ALA A 79 5.75 32.58 16.77
N ILE A 80 6.61 32.14 17.71
CA ILE A 80 6.73 32.78 19.03
C ILE A 80 7.22 34.23 18.88
N LEU A 81 8.27 34.47 18.09
CA LEU A 81 8.81 35.81 17.87
C LEU A 81 7.77 36.76 17.28
N LEU A 82 7.08 36.34 16.21
CA LEU A 82 6.07 37.18 15.55
C LEU A 82 4.81 37.39 16.43
N LEU A 83 4.46 36.41 17.27
CA LEU A 83 3.40 36.58 18.27
C LEU A 83 3.77 37.63 19.32
N VAL A 84 4.99 37.56 19.87
CA VAL A 84 5.49 38.54 20.85
C VAL A 84 5.59 39.95 20.25
N LEU A 85 5.91 40.05 18.96
CA LEU A 85 5.92 41.32 18.21
C LEU A 85 4.51 41.87 17.90
N GLY A 86 3.44 41.18 18.31
CA GLY A 86 2.06 41.64 18.14
C GLY A 86 1.43 41.34 16.78
N TRP A 87 2.05 40.53 15.93
CA TRP A 87 1.53 40.20 14.59
C TRP A 87 0.41 39.16 14.61
N SER A 88 -0.02 38.75 15.81
CA SER A 88 -1.15 37.86 16.06
C SER A 88 -1.13 36.61 15.14
N VAL A 89 -2.28 36.18 14.62
CA VAL A 89 -2.40 34.96 13.79
C VAL A 89 -1.68 35.12 12.45
N THR A 90 -1.63 36.33 11.90
CA THR A 90 -0.94 36.59 10.63
C THR A 90 0.56 36.32 10.75
N GLY A 91 1.17 36.69 11.89
CA GLY A 91 2.56 36.38 12.20
C GLY A 91 2.83 34.86 12.25
N VAL A 92 1.94 34.09 12.87
CA VAL A 92 2.07 32.62 12.92
C VAL A 92 2.04 32.00 11.52
N ILE A 93 1.11 32.41 10.66
CA ILE A 93 1.03 31.89 9.28
C ILE A 93 2.26 32.30 8.48
N ALA A 94 2.75 33.53 8.64
CA ALA A 94 3.97 33.99 7.99
C ALA A 94 5.20 33.16 8.41
N ALA A 95 5.34 32.83 9.70
CA ALA A 95 6.39 31.94 10.19
C ALA A 95 6.30 30.53 9.58
N VAL A 96 5.09 29.97 9.47
CA VAL A 96 4.86 28.69 8.81
C VAL A 96 5.29 28.76 7.34
N THR A 97 4.85 29.78 6.59
CA THR A 97 5.24 29.96 5.18
C THR A 97 6.75 30.14 5.02
N ALA A 98 7.39 30.93 5.88
CA ALA A 98 8.84 31.12 5.86
C ALA A 98 9.60 29.82 6.16
N SER A 99 9.10 29.00 7.10
CA SER A 99 9.70 27.70 7.43
C SER A 99 9.73 26.75 6.23
N LEU A 100 8.70 26.79 5.37
CA LEU A 100 8.68 26.00 4.13
C LEU A 100 9.76 26.46 3.13
N GLY A 101 10.01 27.77 3.06
CA GLY A 101 11.10 28.34 2.27
C GLY A 101 12.47 27.87 2.76
N VAL A 102 12.72 27.93 4.07
CA VAL A 102 13.97 27.45 4.68
C VAL A 102 14.12 25.94 4.47
N ALA A 103 13.08 25.16 4.73
CA ALA A 103 13.08 23.71 4.51
C ALA A 103 13.35 23.38 3.04
N TYR A 104 12.78 24.13 2.10
CA TYR A 104 13.07 23.96 0.69
C TYR A 104 14.54 24.18 0.38
N LEU A 105 15.13 25.28 0.87
CA LEU A 105 16.54 25.62 0.68
C LEU A 105 17.50 24.65 1.37
N MET A 106 17.06 23.85 2.34
CA MET A 106 17.91 22.84 2.99
C MET A 106 17.75 21.43 2.43
N ALA A 107 16.73 21.18 1.60
CA ALA A 107 16.42 19.85 1.09
C ALA A 107 17.34 19.43 -0.09
N TYR A 108 18.61 19.17 0.19
CA TYR A 108 19.60 18.69 -0.78
C TYR A 108 20.23 17.35 -0.33
N PRO A 109 20.47 16.40 -1.25
CA PRO A 109 21.10 15.12 -0.90
C PRO A 109 22.54 15.30 -0.43
N GLN A 110 22.98 14.40 0.46
CA GLN A 110 24.40 14.26 0.83
C GLN A 110 25.27 14.13 -0.42
N LYS A 111 26.48 14.72 -0.37
CA LYS A 111 27.40 14.76 -1.51
C LYS A 111 27.68 13.37 -2.08
N ASP A 112 27.82 12.39 -1.20
CA ASP A 112 28.19 11.01 -1.54
C ASP A 112 27.05 10.23 -2.22
N LEU A 113 25.81 10.69 -2.07
CA LEU A 113 24.63 10.07 -2.68
C LEU A 113 24.23 10.76 -4.01
N ARG A 114 24.92 11.83 -4.42
CA ARG A 114 24.57 12.57 -5.64
C ARG A 114 24.94 11.76 -6.89
N VAL A 115 23.97 11.03 -7.43
CA VAL A 115 24.11 10.34 -8.71
C VAL A 115 23.63 11.23 -9.86
N ALA A 116 24.33 11.18 -11.00
CA ALA A 116 23.89 11.86 -12.22
C ALA A 116 22.52 11.33 -12.68
N THR A 117 21.58 12.24 -12.95
CA THR A 117 20.24 11.90 -13.46
C THR A 117 20.34 11.16 -14.79
N LYS A 118 19.83 9.92 -14.83
CA LYS A 118 19.60 9.20 -16.10
C LYS A 118 18.27 9.66 -16.72
N PRO A 119 18.23 10.03 -18.02
CA PRO A 119 17.02 10.61 -18.64
C PRO A 119 15.82 9.65 -18.79
N ASP A 120 16.01 8.32 -18.70
CA ASP A 120 15.12 7.35 -19.35
C ASP A 120 14.33 6.41 -18.43
N LEU A 121 14.01 6.80 -17.19
CA LEU A 121 13.04 6.04 -16.39
C LEU A 121 11.65 6.68 -16.52
N PRO A 122 10.74 6.12 -17.34
CA PRO A 122 9.38 6.65 -17.44
C PRO A 122 8.68 6.49 -16.08
N ALA A 123 8.31 7.62 -15.47
CA ALA A 123 7.49 7.63 -14.27
C ALA A 123 6.10 7.07 -14.62
N SER A 124 5.67 6.01 -13.95
CA SER A 124 4.33 5.44 -14.16
C SER A 124 3.27 6.43 -13.68
N PHE A 125 2.48 6.96 -14.62
CA PHE A 125 1.34 7.84 -14.30
C PHE A 125 0.36 7.16 -13.34
N TRP A 126 0.16 5.85 -13.50
CA TRP A 126 -0.75 5.09 -12.65
C TRP A 126 -0.27 4.99 -11.20
N GLU A 127 1.03 4.79 -10.98
CA GLU A 127 1.59 4.75 -9.63
C GLU A 127 1.47 6.12 -8.95
N GLY A 128 1.70 7.21 -9.71
CA GLY A 128 1.50 8.58 -9.25
C GLY A 128 0.03 8.89 -8.91
N MET A 129 -0.91 8.47 -9.77
CA MET A 129 -2.34 8.65 -9.55
C MET A 129 -2.83 7.88 -8.30
N GLN A 130 -2.40 6.63 -8.14
CA GLN A 130 -2.77 5.82 -6.98
C GLN A 130 -2.25 6.43 -5.67
N ALA A 131 -1.01 6.91 -5.66
CA ALA A 131 -0.44 7.62 -4.52
C ALA A 131 -1.20 8.93 -4.23
N ALA A 132 -1.51 9.71 -5.27
CA ALA A 132 -2.27 10.96 -5.13
C ALA A 132 -3.66 10.71 -4.53
N VAL A 133 -4.41 9.73 -5.05
CA VAL A 133 -5.74 9.34 -4.53
C VAL A 133 -5.67 8.92 -3.06
N PHE A 134 -4.67 8.11 -2.70
CA PHE A 134 -4.43 7.69 -1.31
C PHE A 134 -4.18 8.90 -0.38
N PHE A 135 -3.23 9.77 -0.74
CA PHE A 135 -2.90 10.93 0.08
C PHE A 135 -4.02 11.97 0.15
N VAL A 136 -4.78 12.18 -0.93
CA VAL A 136 -5.96 13.05 -0.90
C VAL A 136 -6.99 12.52 0.09
N GLY A 137 -7.32 11.22 0.02
CA GLY A 137 -8.22 10.59 0.98
C GLY A 137 -7.70 10.70 2.42
N GLN A 138 -6.38 10.58 2.62
CA GLN A 138 -5.74 10.75 3.93
C GLN A 138 -5.89 12.17 4.48
N VAL A 139 -5.62 13.17 3.65
CA VAL A 139 -5.71 14.58 4.03
C VAL A 139 -7.14 14.94 4.41
N ILE A 140 -8.12 14.46 3.63
CA ILE A 140 -9.55 14.67 3.93
C ILE A 140 -9.90 14.01 5.27
N ILE A 141 -9.64 12.71 5.45
CA ILE A 141 -9.97 11.98 6.70
C ILE A 141 -9.36 12.67 7.92
N ASN A 142 -8.12 13.14 7.82
CA ASN A 142 -7.40 13.70 8.95
C ASN A 142 -7.77 15.15 9.28
N ASN A 143 -8.29 15.94 8.32
CA ASN A 143 -8.44 17.39 8.49
C ASN A 143 -9.84 17.95 8.19
N VAL A 144 -10.72 17.19 7.55
CA VAL A 144 -12.04 17.72 7.16
C VAL A 144 -12.92 18.01 8.37
N ASP A 145 -12.75 17.24 9.44
CA ASP A 145 -13.39 17.42 10.73
C ASP A 145 -13.17 18.83 11.30
N ILE A 146 -11.93 19.32 11.33
CA ILE A 146 -11.60 20.67 11.82
C ILE A 146 -12.27 21.75 10.96
N VAL A 147 -12.27 21.57 9.63
CA VAL A 147 -12.87 22.53 8.70
C VAL A 147 -14.39 22.60 8.90
N LEU A 148 -15.05 21.44 9.00
CA LEU A 148 -16.50 21.36 9.20
C LEU A 148 -16.90 21.87 10.59
N VAL A 149 -16.13 21.54 11.64
CA VAL A 149 -16.39 22.06 12.99
C VAL A 149 -16.28 23.58 13.03
N LYS A 150 -15.28 24.17 12.35
CA LYS A 150 -15.15 25.63 12.25
C LYS A 150 -16.33 26.29 11.54
N HIS A 151 -16.96 25.59 10.59
CA HIS A 151 -18.10 26.11 9.85
C HIS A 151 -19.40 26.06 10.68
N PHE A 152 -19.66 24.92 11.35
CA PHE A 152 -20.92 24.67 12.05
C PHE A 152 -20.97 25.17 13.50
N PHE A 153 -19.83 25.19 14.21
CA PHE A 153 -19.78 25.50 15.64
C PHE A 153 -19.26 26.92 15.91
N SER A 154 -19.47 27.38 17.15
CA SER A 154 -18.96 28.67 17.61
C SER A 154 -17.43 28.71 17.60
N ALA A 155 -16.85 29.92 17.57
CA ALA A 155 -15.38 30.07 17.56
C ALA A 155 -14.71 29.45 18.79
N GLY A 156 -15.36 29.49 19.96
CA GLY A 156 -14.87 28.87 21.19
C GLY A 156 -14.83 27.34 21.13
N GLU A 157 -15.92 26.72 20.66
CA GLU A 157 -16.01 25.26 20.48
C GLU A 157 -15.04 24.76 19.40
N ALA A 158 -14.90 25.49 18.29
CA ALA A 158 -13.95 25.15 17.26
C ALA A 158 -12.49 25.25 17.75
N GLY A 159 -12.18 26.24 18.59
CA GLY A 159 -10.88 26.38 19.23
C GLY A 159 -10.57 25.23 20.19
N LEU A 160 -11.56 24.85 21.01
CA LEU A 160 -11.47 23.69 21.89
C LEU A 160 -11.27 22.38 21.10
N TYR A 161 -12.06 22.19 20.05
CA TYR A 161 -11.95 21.02 19.18
C TYR A 161 -10.59 20.96 18.49
N ALA A 162 -10.06 22.10 18.02
CA ALA A 162 -8.74 22.16 17.42
C ALA A 162 -7.63 21.74 18.41
N ALA A 163 -7.74 22.09 19.69
CA ALA A 163 -6.80 21.64 20.72
C ALA A 163 -6.92 20.13 20.98
N VAL A 164 -8.15 19.61 21.08
CA VAL A 164 -8.42 18.16 21.20
C VAL A 164 -7.85 17.39 20.01
N ALA A 165 -8.09 17.88 18.79
CA ALA A 165 -7.60 17.29 17.56
C ALA A 165 -6.07 17.34 17.48
N LEU A 166 -5.45 18.44 17.89
CA LEU A 166 -3.99 18.58 17.93
C LEU A 166 -3.35 17.51 18.83
N VAL A 167 -3.89 17.31 20.04
CA VAL A 167 -3.39 16.30 20.98
C VAL A 167 -3.62 14.89 20.44
N GLY A 168 -4.82 14.59 19.93
CA GLY A 168 -5.13 13.25 19.42
C GLY A 168 -4.29 12.88 18.19
N ARG A 169 -3.96 13.85 17.32
CA ARG A 169 -3.09 13.61 16.16
C ARG A 169 -1.67 13.20 16.52
N VAL A 170 -1.21 13.41 17.76
CA VAL A 170 0.10 12.93 18.21
C VAL A 170 0.18 11.40 18.10
N VAL A 171 -0.90 10.66 18.39
CA VAL A 171 -0.96 9.19 18.20
C VAL A 171 -0.64 8.81 16.76
N TYR A 172 -1.27 9.50 15.82
CA TYR A 172 -1.07 9.27 14.39
C TYR A 172 0.36 9.64 13.97
N MET A 173 0.92 10.75 14.45
CA MET A 173 2.30 11.16 14.14
C MET A 173 3.33 10.17 14.66
N LEU A 174 3.15 9.65 15.88
CA LEU A 174 4.02 8.60 16.44
C LEU A 174 3.92 7.32 15.61
N SER A 175 2.71 6.92 15.25
CA SER A 175 2.45 5.72 14.44
C SER A 175 3.02 5.84 13.03
N TRP A 176 3.03 7.04 12.44
CA TRP A 176 3.56 7.29 11.10
C TRP A 176 5.05 6.97 10.97
N SER A 177 5.83 7.14 12.04
CA SER A 177 7.27 6.77 12.06
C SER A 177 7.46 5.26 11.87
N VAL A 178 6.56 4.44 12.43
CA VAL A 178 6.57 2.98 12.25
C VAL A 178 6.05 2.59 10.87
N VAL A 179 4.95 3.21 10.41
CA VAL A 179 4.36 2.94 9.08
C VAL A 179 5.34 3.28 7.94
N SER A 180 5.99 4.44 8.01
CA SER A 180 6.89 4.92 6.96
C SER A 180 8.15 4.06 6.82
N SER A 181 8.62 3.46 7.91
CA SER A 181 9.74 2.51 7.90
C SER A 181 9.32 1.11 7.44
N MET A 182 8.09 0.69 7.71
CA MET A 182 7.55 -0.60 7.25
C MET A 182 7.50 -0.69 5.70
N PHE A 183 7.06 0.37 5.03
CA PHE A 183 6.81 0.35 3.57
C PHE A 183 8.00 -0.12 2.71
N PRO A 184 9.22 0.42 2.84
CA PRO A 184 10.36 -0.05 2.06
C PRO A 184 10.77 -1.48 2.41
N VAL A 185 10.69 -1.86 3.69
CA VAL A 185 11.05 -3.20 4.18
C VAL A 185 10.08 -4.26 3.64
N SER A 186 8.77 -3.97 3.66
CA SER A 186 7.75 -4.90 3.15
C SER A 186 7.78 -5.00 1.62
N ALA A 187 8.15 -3.92 0.92
CA ALA A 187 8.35 -3.94 -0.52
C ALA A 187 9.59 -4.77 -0.93
N GLY A 188 10.64 -4.76 -0.11
CA GLY A 188 11.87 -5.54 -0.32
C GLY A 188 11.72 -7.03 0.02
N ALA A 189 10.93 -7.37 1.05
CA ALA A 189 10.67 -8.76 1.48
C ALA A 189 9.68 -9.52 0.57
N ARG A 190 9.44 -9.05 -0.66
CA ARG A 190 8.45 -9.61 -1.59
C ARG A 190 8.65 -11.09 -1.94
N SER A 191 9.89 -11.58 -1.85
CA SER A 191 10.25 -12.97 -2.13
C SER A 191 10.00 -13.93 -0.96
N ASP A 192 9.73 -13.41 0.24
CA ASP A 192 9.49 -14.21 1.46
C ASP A 192 8.13 -13.85 2.08
N GLU A 193 7.11 -14.68 1.83
CA GLU A 193 5.77 -14.49 2.39
C GLU A 193 5.75 -14.52 3.93
N ARG A 194 6.69 -15.23 4.58
CA ARG A 194 6.79 -15.28 6.04
C ARG A 194 7.41 -13.98 6.57
N GLY A 195 8.48 -13.51 5.94
CA GLY A 195 9.14 -12.25 6.26
C GLY A 195 8.20 -11.05 6.14
N GLY A 196 7.47 -10.93 5.03
CA GLY A 196 6.49 -9.86 4.83
C GLY A 196 5.37 -9.84 5.89
N ARG A 197 4.86 -11.01 6.28
CA ARG A 197 3.82 -11.12 7.32
C ARG A 197 4.36 -10.76 8.71
N MET A 198 5.57 -11.19 9.04
CA MET A 198 6.21 -10.85 10.32
C MET A 198 6.40 -9.33 10.47
N VAL A 199 6.81 -8.66 9.39
CA VAL A 199 6.93 -7.20 9.34
C VAL A 199 5.58 -6.52 9.57
N LEU A 200 4.51 -7.01 8.93
CA LEU A 200 3.15 -6.52 9.13
C LEU A 200 2.70 -6.68 10.59
N THR A 201 2.81 -7.88 11.15
CA THR A 201 2.33 -8.16 12.52
C THR A 201 3.10 -7.35 13.54
N THR A 202 4.43 -7.24 13.39
CA THR A 202 5.26 -6.43 14.28
C THR A 202 4.86 -4.96 14.23
N THR A 203 4.69 -4.41 13.02
CA THR A 203 4.27 -3.02 12.82
C THR A 203 2.88 -2.76 13.41
N PHE A 204 1.92 -3.67 13.17
CA PHE A 204 0.57 -3.57 13.70
C PHE A 204 0.55 -3.58 15.24
N LEU A 205 1.29 -4.50 15.86
CA LEU A 205 1.39 -4.60 17.32
C LEU A 205 2.08 -3.38 17.94
N LEU A 206 3.11 -2.83 17.29
CA LEU A 206 3.77 -1.59 17.75
C LEU A 206 2.82 -0.40 17.69
N VAL A 207 2.05 -0.24 16.61
CA VAL A 207 1.06 0.85 16.50
C VAL A 207 -0.08 0.68 17.50
N LEU A 208 -0.52 -0.57 17.75
CA LEU A 208 -1.49 -0.87 18.78
C LEU A 208 -0.96 -0.50 20.17
N LEU A 209 0.28 -0.87 20.49
CA LEU A 209 0.94 -0.52 21.74
C LEU A 209 1.07 1.00 21.92
N ILE A 210 1.52 1.72 20.89
CA ILE A 210 1.60 3.20 20.91
C ILE A 210 0.21 3.80 21.20
N THR A 211 -0.82 3.31 20.53
CA THR A 211 -2.19 3.79 20.71
C THR A 211 -2.69 3.54 22.13
N THR A 212 -2.52 2.33 22.65
CA THR A 212 -2.96 1.96 24.01
C THR A 212 -2.21 2.74 25.07
N LEU A 213 -0.87 2.85 24.97
CA LEU A 213 -0.06 3.61 25.92
C LEU A 213 -0.41 5.10 25.90
N PHE A 214 -0.64 5.68 24.71
CA PHE A 214 -1.01 7.08 24.60
C PHE A 214 -2.40 7.34 25.19
N LEU A 215 -3.39 6.49 24.91
CA LEU A 215 -4.73 6.59 25.52
C LEU A 215 -4.66 6.48 27.04
N PHE A 216 -3.86 5.55 27.56
CA PHE A 216 -3.64 5.40 29.00
C PHE A 216 -2.96 6.62 29.61
N GLY A 217 -1.93 7.17 28.94
CA GLY A 217 -1.25 8.39 29.35
C GLY A 217 -2.17 9.61 29.37
N LEU A 218 -3.04 9.76 28.36
CA LEU A 218 -4.06 10.81 28.34
C LEU A 218 -5.08 10.66 29.47
N TRP A 219 -5.47 9.43 29.79
CA TRP A 219 -6.39 9.15 30.89
C TRP A 219 -5.80 9.50 32.26
N LEU A 220 -4.49 9.27 32.45
CA LEU A 220 -3.77 9.64 33.68
C LEU A 220 -3.34 11.11 33.75
N ALA A 221 -3.42 11.86 32.65
CA ALA A 221 -2.89 13.21 32.56
C ALA A 221 -3.58 14.19 33.54
N PRO A 222 -2.84 14.82 34.46
CA PRO A 222 -3.43 15.77 35.41
C PRO A 222 -3.81 17.09 34.75
N ASN A 223 -4.77 17.80 35.33
CA ASN A 223 -5.18 19.14 34.84
C ASN A 223 -4.05 20.17 34.80
N ALA A 224 -3.02 20.01 35.63
CA ALA A 224 -1.84 20.87 35.60
C ALA A 224 -1.10 20.81 34.26
N LEU A 225 -1.01 19.62 33.64
CA LEU A 225 -0.38 19.45 32.33
C LEU A 225 -1.11 20.27 31.27
N TRP A 226 -2.43 20.22 31.24
CA TRP A 226 -3.24 20.94 30.26
C TRP A 226 -3.19 22.45 30.47
N LYS A 227 -3.20 22.92 31.72
CA LYS A 227 -3.00 24.34 32.03
C LYS A 227 -1.62 24.85 31.59
N PHE A 228 -0.59 24.01 31.72
CA PHE A 228 0.76 24.34 31.26
C PHE A 228 0.85 24.38 29.73
N LEU A 229 0.28 23.38 29.03
CA LEU A 229 0.38 23.26 27.58
C LEU A 229 -0.54 24.22 26.80
N LEU A 230 -1.77 24.43 27.29
CA LEU A 230 -2.81 25.20 26.58
C LEU A 230 -3.11 26.56 27.23
N GLY A 231 -2.57 26.81 28.41
CA GLY A 231 -2.80 28.02 29.19
C GLY A 231 -4.00 27.93 30.15
N ALA A 232 -4.06 28.86 31.10
CA ALA A 232 -5.08 28.89 32.14
C ALA A 232 -6.50 29.23 31.65
N GLY A 233 -6.61 29.83 30.46
CA GLY A 233 -7.89 30.15 29.82
C GLY A 233 -8.58 28.96 29.15
N PHE A 234 -7.92 27.80 29.07
CA PHE A 234 -8.51 26.60 28.49
C PHE A 234 -9.33 25.81 29.53
N PRO A 235 -10.49 25.25 29.15
CA PRO A 235 -11.23 24.36 30.04
C PRO A 235 -10.36 23.17 30.46
N PRO A 236 -10.49 22.68 31.71
CA PRO A 236 -9.74 21.52 32.16
C PRO A 236 -10.06 20.30 31.28
N LEU A 237 -9.03 19.78 30.58
CA LEU A 237 -9.11 18.59 29.72
C LEU A 237 -8.82 17.28 30.46
N GLY A 238 -8.33 17.34 31.71
CA GLY A 238 -7.99 16.18 32.53
C GLY A 238 -9.03 15.90 33.64
N GLY A 239 -8.98 14.70 34.21
CA GLY A 239 -9.90 14.24 35.26
C GLY A 239 -11.28 13.81 34.73
N ARG A 240 -12.32 13.86 35.57
CA ARG A 240 -13.71 13.54 35.18
C ARG A 240 -14.41 14.69 34.44
N SER A 241 -13.66 15.45 33.63
CA SER A 241 -14.20 16.55 32.83
C SER A 241 -14.91 15.99 31.59
N PRO A 242 -16.02 16.60 31.14
CA PRO A 242 -16.68 16.20 29.89
C PRO A 242 -15.73 16.28 28.68
N TYR A 243 -14.71 17.13 28.73
CA TYR A 243 -13.73 17.28 27.63
C TYR A 243 -12.67 16.18 27.57
N THR A 244 -12.42 15.48 28.69
CA THR A 244 -11.51 14.32 28.71
C THR A 244 -12.04 13.19 27.82
N SER A 245 -13.37 13.01 27.79
CA SER A 245 -13.99 12.04 26.90
C SER A 245 -13.80 12.37 25.42
N LEU A 246 -13.90 13.66 25.02
CA LEU A 246 -13.62 14.10 23.65
C LEU A 246 -12.17 13.80 23.26
N LEU A 247 -11.23 14.06 24.17
CA LEU A 247 -9.80 13.83 23.96
C LEU A 247 -9.50 12.35 23.72
N LEU A 248 -10.02 11.48 24.60
CA LEU A 248 -9.85 10.03 24.47
C LEU A 248 -10.52 9.49 23.22
N LEU A 249 -11.72 9.95 22.88
CA LEU A 249 -12.42 9.52 21.66
C LEU A 249 -11.67 9.94 20.40
N TYR A 250 -11.11 11.15 20.35
CA TYR A 250 -10.33 11.61 19.19
C TYR A 250 -9.02 10.83 19.05
N ALA A 251 -8.31 10.63 20.16
CA ALA A 251 -7.09 9.81 20.19
C ALA A 251 -7.38 8.35 19.79
N ALA A 252 -8.52 7.80 20.19
CA ALA A 252 -8.95 6.47 19.77
C ALA A 252 -9.27 6.43 18.27
N ALA A 253 -10.00 7.42 17.74
CA ALA A 253 -10.33 7.50 16.31
C ALA A 253 -9.07 7.55 15.44
N THR A 254 -8.09 8.39 15.82
CA THR A 254 -6.80 8.50 15.13
C THR A 254 -5.92 7.26 15.31
N GLY A 255 -5.96 6.60 16.46
CA GLY A 255 -5.30 5.32 16.69
C GLY A 255 -5.85 4.19 15.82
N VAL A 256 -7.19 4.05 15.75
CA VAL A 256 -7.86 3.09 14.87
C VAL A 256 -7.53 3.38 13.40
N TYR A 257 -7.54 4.65 13.00
CA TYR A 257 -7.12 5.04 11.65
C TYR A 257 -5.66 4.65 11.37
N SER A 258 -4.75 4.84 12.34
CA SER A 258 -3.34 4.45 12.22
C SER A 258 -3.19 2.95 11.98
N LEU A 259 -3.97 2.11 12.68
CA LEU A 259 -4.02 0.66 12.43
C LEU A 259 -4.53 0.34 11.03
N ALA A 260 -5.55 1.04 10.53
CA ALA A 260 -6.02 0.87 9.16
C ALA A 260 -4.91 1.23 8.16
N VAL A 261 -4.20 2.35 8.38
CA VAL A 261 -3.10 2.79 7.53
C VAL A 261 -1.98 1.75 7.46
N VAL A 262 -1.62 1.07 8.55
CA VAL A 262 -0.66 -0.05 8.53
C VAL A 262 -1.07 -1.11 7.51
N LEU A 263 -2.31 -1.59 7.59
CA LEU A 263 -2.81 -2.63 6.68
C LEU A 263 -2.87 -2.13 5.23
N MET A 264 -3.32 -0.89 5.03
CA MET A 264 -3.41 -0.27 3.71
C MET A 264 -2.04 -0.11 3.04
N THR A 265 -1.04 0.36 3.79
CA THR A 265 0.34 0.53 3.34
C THR A 265 0.99 -0.82 3.02
N TYR A 266 0.69 -1.87 3.79
CA TYR A 266 1.14 -3.23 3.49
C TYR A 266 0.56 -3.76 2.19
N GLU A 267 -0.77 -3.66 1.98
CA GLU A 267 -1.41 -4.07 0.73
C GLU A 267 -0.90 -3.27 -0.48
N MET A 268 -0.66 -1.97 -0.31
CA MET A 268 -0.05 -1.11 -1.33
C MET A 268 1.37 -1.61 -1.70
N SER A 269 2.17 -2.02 -0.71
CA SER A 269 3.52 -2.57 -0.96
C SER A 269 3.49 -3.85 -1.79
N ARG A 270 2.44 -4.68 -1.67
CA ARG A 270 2.27 -5.92 -2.44
C ARG A 270 1.64 -5.72 -3.83
N LYS A 271 1.10 -4.53 -4.16
CA LYS A 271 0.39 -4.20 -5.43
C LYS A 271 -0.88 -5.04 -5.68
N ILE A 272 -1.48 -5.63 -4.65
CA ILE A 272 -2.60 -6.59 -4.81
C ILE A 272 -3.97 -5.87 -4.81
N VAL A 273 -4.09 -4.70 -4.17
CA VAL A 273 -5.38 -4.02 -3.98
C VAL A 273 -5.28 -2.51 -4.26
N ASN A 274 -6.32 -1.97 -4.91
CA ASN A 274 -6.52 -0.54 -5.17
C ASN A 274 -7.02 0.21 -3.91
N VAL A 275 -6.27 0.11 -2.80
CA VAL A 275 -6.66 0.62 -1.47
C VAL A 275 -6.87 2.14 -1.44
N GLY A 276 -6.16 2.89 -2.31
CA GLY A 276 -6.33 4.35 -2.39
C GLY A 276 -7.76 4.77 -2.71
N TRP A 277 -8.45 4.05 -3.60
CA TRP A 277 -9.84 4.36 -3.96
C TRP A 277 -10.82 4.07 -2.80
N LEU A 278 -10.59 3.00 -2.05
CA LEU A 278 -11.36 2.71 -0.84
C LEU A 278 -11.21 3.84 0.19
N GLN A 279 -9.97 4.30 0.40
CA GLN A 279 -9.70 5.41 1.32
C GLN A 279 -10.34 6.72 0.86
N LEU A 280 -10.32 7.02 -0.45
CA LEU A 280 -11.01 8.19 -0.98
C LEU A 280 -12.54 8.08 -0.78
N GLY A 281 -13.14 6.91 -1.04
CA GLY A 281 -14.56 6.67 -0.77
C GLY A 281 -14.92 6.86 0.69
N MET A 282 -14.11 6.31 1.61
CA MET A 282 -14.29 6.51 3.06
C MET A 282 -14.13 7.97 3.48
N SER A 283 -13.24 8.72 2.83
CA SER A 283 -13.09 10.16 3.09
C SER A 283 -14.35 10.95 2.73
N GLY A 284 -15.02 10.60 1.62
CA GLY A 284 -16.32 11.15 1.26
C GLY A 284 -17.42 10.77 2.26
N ALA A 285 -17.39 9.53 2.77
CA ALA A 285 -18.30 9.09 3.82
C ALA A 285 -18.10 9.86 5.14
N VAL A 286 -16.87 10.25 5.49
CA VAL A 286 -16.59 11.13 6.65
C VAL A 286 -17.22 12.51 6.45
N VAL A 287 -17.04 13.11 5.27
CA VAL A 287 -17.65 14.42 4.94
C VAL A 287 -19.16 14.35 5.07
N LEU A 288 -19.79 13.38 4.41
CA LEU A 288 -21.24 13.18 4.42
C LEU A 288 -21.75 12.88 5.84
N GLY A 289 -21.06 11.99 6.57
CA GLY A 289 -21.41 11.61 7.93
C GLY A 289 -21.44 12.80 8.86
N ILE A 290 -20.39 13.63 8.87
CA ILE A 290 -20.34 14.85 9.69
C ILE A 290 -21.40 15.85 9.24
N TYR A 291 -21.61 16.03 7.93
CA TYR A 291 -22.65 16.93 7.42
C TYR A 291 -24.05 16.52 7.90
N THR A 292 -24.33 15.21 7.99
CA THR A 292 -25.62 14.69 8.49
C THR A 292 -25.73 14.65 10.02
N PHE A 293 -24.61 14.48 10.74
CA PHE A 293 -24.57 14.20 12.17
C PHE A 293 -23.56 15.11 12.91
N HIS A 294 -23.96 16.35 13.21
CA HIS A 294 -23.10 17.34 13.89
C HIS A 294 -23.81 18.12 15.01
N LYS A 295 -24.72 17.50 15.77
CA LYS A 295 -25.45 18.17 16.87
C LYS A 295 -24.53 18.65 18.00
N ASN A 296 -23.43 17.93 18.25
CA ASN A 296 -22.42 18.28 19.25
C ASN A 296 -21.04 17.71 18.86
N LEU A 297 -19.98 18.15 19.54
CA LEU A 297 -18.60 17.72 19.24
C LEU A 297 -18.41 16.20 19.44
N HIS A 298 -19.07 15.59 20.43
CA HIS A 298 -19.02 14.14 20.65
C HIS A 298 -19.56 13.36 19.46
N GLN A 299 -20.66 13.83 18.87
CA GLN A 299 -21.26 13.19 17.70
C GLN A 299 -20.31 13.24 16.48
N VAL A 300 -19.63 14.37 16.26
CA VAL A 300 -18.65 14.51 15.17
C VAL A 300 -17.53 13.47 15.32
N ILE A 301 -16.95 13.34 16.51
CA ILE A 301 -15.86 12.38 16.77
C ILE A 301 -16.38 10.93 16.71
N ALA A 302 -17.58 10.67 17.21
CA ALA A 302 -18.19 9.34 17.16
C ALA A 302 -18.40 8.85 15.73
N VAL A 303 -18.89 9.73 14.84
CA VAL A 303 -19.03 9.44 13.39
C VAL A 303 -17.66 9.09 12.80
N GLN A 304 -16.64 9.89 13.10
CA GLN A 304 -15.29 9.63 12.62
C GLN A 304 -14.76 8.28 13.13
N LEU A 305 -14.89 7.99 14.43
CA LEU A 305 -14.47 6.72 15.02
C LEU A 305 -15.16 5.52 14.36
N ILE A 306 -16.49 5.57 14.20
CA ILE A 306 -17.26 4.49 13.54
C ILE A 306 -16.75 4.26 12.12
N LEU A 307 -16.51 5.32 11.36
CA LEU A 307 -16.00 5.22 10.00
C LEU A 307 -14.56 4.70 9.94
N MET A 308 -13.70 5.06 10.90
CA MET A 308 -12.35 4.51 11.00
C MET A 308 -12.36 3.02 11.35
N ILE A 309 -13.26 2.58 12.24
CA ILE A 309 -13.47 1.16 12.54
C ILE A 309 -13.97 0.42 11.30
N ALA A 310 -14.96 0.99 10.58
CA ALA A 310 -15.47 0.40 9.35
C ALA A 310 -14.37 0.27 8.27
N LEU A 311 -13.50 1.28 8.13
CA LEU A 311 -12.35 1.22 7.24
C LEU A 311 -11.38 0.11 7.66
N LEU A 312 -11.02 0.04 8.95
CA LEU A 312 -10.12 -0.99 9.48
C LEU A 312 -10.66 -2.40 9.20
N VAL A 313 -11.94 -2.66 9.51
CA VAL A 313 -12.59 -3.96 9.27
C VAL A 313 -12.61 -4.30 7.79
N THR A 314 -12.95 -3.33 6.94
CA THR A 314 -13.00 -3.52 5.47
C THR A 314 -11.64 -3.90 4.90
N VAL A 315 -10.58 -3.24 5.36
CA VAL A 315 -9.21 -3.51 4.91
C VAL A 315 -8.67 -4.82 5.51
N ALA A 316 -9.10 -5.20 6.71
CA ALA A 316 -8.66 -6.44 7.34
C ALA A 316 -9.36 -7.70 6.79
N ALA A 317 -10.59 -7.58 6.28
CA ALA A 317 -11.38 -8.73 5.83
C ALA A 317 -10.69 -9.63 4.77
N PRO A 318 -10.00 -9.10 3.73
CA PRO A 318 -9.24 -9.92 2.79
C PRO A 318 -8.10 -10.72 3.45
N LEU A 319 -7.42 -10.13 4.45
CA LEU A 319 -6.32 -10.79 5.16
C LEU A 319 -6.81 -11.99 5.97
N PHE A 320 -7.99 -11.89 6.57
CA PHE A 320 -8.61 -13.01 7.29
C PHE A 320 -9.14 -14.10 6.37
N ARG A 321 -9.70 -13.75 5.20
CA ARG A 321 -10.14 -14.74 4.20
C ARG A 321 -9.00 -15.55 3.59
N SER A 322 -7.82 -14.95 3.46
CA SER A 322 -6.61 -15.69 3.07
C SER A 322 -6.07 -16.58 4.20
N ARG A 323 -6.47 -16.34 5.46
CA ARG A 323 -6.08 -17.14 6.63
C ARG A 323 -6.93 -18.41 6.75
N SER A 324 -8.18 -18.38 6.30
CA SER A 324 -9.07 -19.55 6.28
C SER A 324 -8.79 -20.52 5.13
N SER A 325 -7.99 -20.14 4.13
CA SER A 325 -7.49 -21.07 3.10
C SER A 325 -6.15 -21.73 3.47
N LEU A 326 -5.65 -21.48 4.68
CA LEU A 326 -4.66 -22.34 5.33
C LEU A 326 -5.42 -23.40 6.12
N THR A 327 -6.30 -24.15 5.44
CA THR A 327 -6.63 -25.50 5.88
C THR A 327 -5.31 -26.20 6.08
N GLU A 328 -5.15 -26.78 7.27
CA GLU A 328 -4.00 -27.55 7.74
C GLU A 328 -3.09 -27.98 6.59
N ILE A 329 -1.82 -27.57 6.64
CA ILE A 329 -0.77 -28.31 5.94
C ILE A 329 -0.70 -29.64 6.68
N GLN A 330 -1.65 -30.52 6.35
CA GLN A 330 -1.53 -31.93 6.56
C GLN A 330 -0.26 -32.28 5.81
N VAL A 331 0.75 -32.73 6.55
CA VAL A 331 1.99 -33.25 5.97
C VAL A 331 1.59 -34.54 5.26
N ILE A 332 1.13 -34.40 4.02
CA ILE A 332 0.76 -35.51 3.15
C ILE A 332 2.02 -35.89 2.42
N GLY A 333 2.61 -37.01 2.85
CA GLY A 333 3.43 -37.91 2.06
C GLY A 333 4.75 -37.37 1.48
N ASN A 334 5.77 -38.23 1.48
CA ASN A 334 6.91 -38.06 0.58
C ASN A 334 6.45 -38.45 -0.84
N MET A 335 6.44 -37.51 -1.79
CA MET A 335 6.26 -37.85 -3.20
C MET A 335 7.33 -38.86 -3.64
N ALA A 336 6.92 -39.90 -4.37
CA ALA A 336 7.84 -40.91 -4.86
C ALA A 336 8.75 -40.31 -5.94
N ARG A 337 10.04 -40.14 -5.62
CA ARG A 337 11.06 -39.71 -6.57
C ARG A 337 11.49 -40.90 -7.41
N ILE A 338 11.31 -40.81 -8.71
CA ILE A 338 11.72 -41.85 -9.66
C ILE A 338 13.22 -41.69 -9.95
N ARG A 339 13.62 -40.51 -10.42
CA ARG A 339 15.01 -40.19 -10.75
C ARG A 339 15.26 -38.69 -10.77
N ARG A 340 16.54 -38.31 -10.63
CA ARG A 340 16.98 -36.94 -10.92
C ARG A 340 16.98 -36.72 -12.44
N VAL A 341 16.58 -35.54 -12.88
CA VAL A 341 16.57 -35.14 -14.30
C VAL A 341 17.44 -33.90 -14.49
N SER A 342 18.03 -33.75 -15.68
CA SER A 342 18.85 -32.57 -15.99
C SER A 342 17.98 -31.36 -16.30
N LYS A 343 18.54 -30.16 -16.18
CA LYS A 343 17.84 -28.91 -16.54
C LYS A 343 17.46 -28.91 -18.02
N GLU A 344 18.30 -29.50 -18.86
CA GLU A 344 18.14 -29.61 -20.31
C GLU A 344 16.97 -30.51 -20.68
N GLU A 345 16.77 -31.60 -19.93
CA GLU A 345 15.61 -32.49 -20.05
C GLU A 345 14.32 -31.76 -19.68
N VAL A 346 14.33 -31.02 -18.58
CA VAL A 346 13.17 -30.23 -18.13
C VAL A 346 12.81 -29.14 -19.14
N ILE A 347 13.81 -28.47 -19.73
CA ILE A 347 13.58 -27.49 -20.79
C ILE A 347 12.97 -28.15 -22.04
N ALA A 348 13.41 -29.36 -22.41
CA ALA A 348 12.86 -30.07 -23.55
C ALA A 348 11.39 -30.42 -23.33
N GLU A 349 11.03 -30.97 -22.16
CA GLU A 349 9.65 -31.29 -21.81
C GLU A 349 8.78 -30.02 -21.75
N PHE A 350 9.30 -28.93 -21.18
CA PHE A 350 8.60 -27.64 -21.17
C PHE A 350 8.29 -27.13 -22.57
N LEU A 351 9.28 -27.13 -23.46
CA LEU A 351 9.09 -26.70 -24.84
C LEU A 351 8.09 -27.59 -25.57
N LYS A 352 8.14 -28.90 -25.37
CA LYS A 352 7.22 -29.87 -25.97
C LYS A 352 5.77 -29.57 -25.62
N ASN A 353 5.52 -29.15 -24.37
CA ASN A 353 4.19 -28.76 -23.91
C ASN A 353 3.71 -27.41 -24.45
N GLU A 354 4.61 -26.50 -24.85
CA GLU A 354 4.23 -25.17 -25.35
C GLU A 354 4.30 -25.02 -26.88
N PHE A 355 4.97 -25.94 -27.57
CA PHE A 355 5.31 -25.79 -29.00
C PHE A 355 4.10 -25.78 -29.94
N TYR A 356 2.92 -26.16 -29.44
CA TYR A 356 1.65 -26.08 -30.17
C TYR A 356 1.12 -24.63 -30.30
N GLU A 357 1.62 -23.68 -29.49
CA GLU A 357 1.17 -22.30 -29.58
C GLU A 357 1.50 -21.68 -30.95
N LYS A 358 0.58 -20.85 -31.47
CA LYS A 358 0.72 -20.17 -32.78
C LYS A 358 2.05 -19.42 -32.96
N GLN A 359 2.65 -19.02 -31.84
CA GLN A 359 3.89 -18.25 -31.83
C GLN A 359 5.10 -19.06 -32.30
N TYR A 360 5.02 -20.40 -32.25
CA TYR A 360 6.04 -21.32 -32.72
C TYR A 360 5.80 -21.81 -34.15
N ASP A 361 4.71 -21.42 -34.81
CA ASP A 361 4.35 -21.91 -36.15
C ASP A 361 5.50 -21.70 -37.16
N GLY A 362 6.15 -20.53 -37.16
CA GLY A 362 7.29 -20.25 -38.05
C GLY A 362 8.59 -21.01 -37.73
N TYR A 363 8.66 -21.69 -36.58
CA TYR A 363 9.80 -22.49 -36.15
C TYR A 363 9.51 -24.00 -36.20
N ARG A 364 8.24 -24.41 -36.24
CA ARG A 364 7.83 -25.81 -36.10
C ARG A 364 8.40 -26.69 -37.20
N ASP A 365 8.38 -26.21 -38.44
CA ASP A 365 8.90 -26.96 -39.59
C ASP A 365 10.43 -27.11 -39.58
N LYS A 366 11.15 -26.12 -39.01
CA LYS A 366 12.62 -26.08 -39.04
C LYS A 366 13.27 -26.67 -37.80
N LEU A 367 12.66 -26.47 -36.64
CA LEU A 367 13.23 -26.76 -35.32
C LEU A 367 12.41 -27.78 -34.53
N GLY A 368 11.35 -28.36 -35.13
CA GLY A 368 10.50 -29.34 -34.46
C GLY A 368 11.24 -30.58 -33.99
N HIS A 369 12.28 -31.02 -34.70
CA HIS A 369 13.11 -32.16 -34.28
C HIS A 369 13.79 -31.89 -32.93
N LEU A 370 14.24 -30.66 -32.67
CA LEU A 370 14.87 -30.27 -31.39
C LEU A 370 13.92 -30.39 -30.20
N VAL A 371 12.60 -30.28 -30.42
CA VAL A 371 11.59 -30.26 -29.36
C VAL A 371 10.92 -31.63 -29.19
N TYR A 372 10.56 -32.29 -30.29
CA TYR A 372 9.84 -33.56 -30.25
C TYR A 372 10.76 -34.79 -30.12
N GLN A 373 12.02 -34.69 -30.55
CA GLN A 373 13.03 -35.74 -30.48
C GLN A 373 14.36 -35.17 -29.97
N PRO A 374 14.42 -34.66 -28.73
CA PRO A 374 15.57 -33.92 -28.22
C PRO A 374 16.79 -34.82 -28.04
N ASN A 375 17.94 -34.46 -28.62
CA ASN A 375 19.22 -35.05 -28.22
C ASN A 375 19.79 -34.29 -27.01
N LEU A 376 19.62 -34.84 -25.81
CA LEU A 376 20.08 -34.22 -24.56
C LEU A 376 21.61 -34.23 -24.40
N THR A 377 22.32 -35.05 -25.18
CA THR A 377 23.79 -35.16 -25.13
C THR A 377 24.51 -34.15 -26.04
N SER A 378 23.77 -33.48 -26.93
CA SER A 378 24.32 -32.48 -27.85
C SER A 378 24.24 -31.09 -27.24
N ASP A 379 25.40 -30.51 -26.90
CA ASP A 379 25.48 -29.14 -26.37
C ASP A 379 24.90 -28.10 -27.33
N GLN A 380 25.13 -28.29 -28.64
CA GLN A 380 24.59 -27.41 -29.67
C GLN A 380 23.05 -27.44 -29.71
N GLU A 381 22.44 -28.62 -29.63
CA GLU A 381 20.97 -28.71 -29.58
C GLU A 381 20.40 -28.17 -28.26
N ASN A 382 21.10 -28.42 -27.15
CA ASN A 382 20.75 -27.87 -25.83
C ASN A 382 20.78 -26.33 -25.83
N GLU A 383 21.77 -25.72 -26.49
CA GLU A 383 21.85 -24.26 -26.66
C GLU A 383 20.71 -23.70 -27.52
N LEU A 384 20.42 -24.36 -28.65
CA LEU A 384 19.32 -23.94 -29.52
C LEU A 384 17.96 -24.02 -28.82
N ARG A 385 17.72 -25.07 -28.01
CA ARG A 385 16.53 -25.17 -27.15
C ARG A 385 16.47 -24.07 -26.09
N ARG A 386 17.59 -23.77 -25.42
CA ARG A 386 17.66 -22.66 -24.46
C ARG A 386 17.34 -21.31 -25.13
N ALA A 387 17.88 -21.06 -26.32
CA ALA A 387 17.59 -19.85 -27.07
C ALA A 387 16.10 -19.74 -27.49
N LEU A 388 15.49 -20.86 -27.89
CA LEU A 388 14.06 -20.94 -28.19
C LEU A 388 13.20 -20.60 -26.96
N LEU A 389 13.54 -21.17 -25.81
CA LEU A 389 12.89 -20.89 -24.53
C LEU A 389 13.06 -19.42 -24.12
N ASP A 390 14.29 -18.90 -24.20
CA ASP A 390 14.65 -17.57 -23.71
C ASP A 390 13.90 -16.44 -24.41
N ARG A 391 13.58 -16.64 -25.69
CA ARG A 391 12.85 -15.68 -26.51
C ARG A 391 11.50 -15.26 -25.91
N ARG A 392 10.85 -16.13 -25.12
CA ARG A 392 9.53 -15.86 -24.54
C ARG A 392 9.44 -16.14 -23.04
N ARG A 393 10.07 -17.21 -22.56
CA ARG A 393 9.99 -17.67 -21.17
C ARG A 393 11.29 -17.42 -20.40
N GLY A 394 12.33 -16.89 -21.03
CA GLY A 394 13.62 -16.61 -20.37
C GLY A 394 13.56 -15.66 -19.18
N LYS A 395 12.56 -14.78 -19.09
CA LYS A 395 12.36 -13.98 -17.86
C LYS A 395 11.95 -14.87 -16.68
N LEU A 396 10.98 -15.76 -16.89
CA LEU A 396 10.50 -16.69 -15.88
C LEU A 396 11.60 -17.67 -15.46
N TRP A 397 12.33 -18.22 -16.43
CA TRP A 397 13.38 -19.21 -16.15
C TRP A 397 14.63 -18.62 -15.48
N ARG A 398 14.89 -17.31 -15.64
CA ARG A 398 15.96 -16.60 -14.92
C ARG A 398 15.60 -16.25 -13.48
N GLU A 399 14.31 -16.30 -13.12
CA GLU A 399 13.86 -16.11 -11.74
C GLU A 399 14.02 -17.39 -10.90
N LEU A 400 14.23 -18.54 -11.55
CA LEU A 400 14.53 -19.80 -10.85
C LEU A 400 15.94 -19.75 -10.23
N PRO A 401 16.10 -20.11 -8.94
CA PRO A 401 17.40 -20.17 -8.29
C PRO A 401 18.40 -21.07 -9.02
N ALA A 402 19.69 -20.70 -9.00
CA ALA A 402 20.74 -21.45 -9.69
C ALA A 402 20.95 -22.87 -9.12
N ASP A 403 20.58 -23.07 -7.86
CA ASP A 403 20.62 -24.33 -7.10
C ASP A 403 19.32 -25.15 -7.20
N THR A 404 18.46 -24.88 -8.19
CA THR A 404 17.22 -25.66 -8.40
C THR A 404 17.53 -27.11 -8.78
N ASP A 405 17.02 -28.04 -7.97
CA ASP A 405 17.11 -29.48 -8.22
C ASP A 405 15.87 -30.01 -8.94
N TRP A 406 16.08 -30.76 -10.02
CA TRP A 406 15.00 -31.34 -10.82
C TRP A 406 14.89 -32.85 -10.65
N TRP A 407 13.66 -33.30 -10.44
CA TRP A 407 13.31 -34.70 -10.22
C TRP A 407 12.08 -35.09 -11.03
N GLN A 408 12.11 -36.29 -11.59
CA GLN A 408 10.91 -36.96 -12.06
C GLN A 408 10.24 -37.60 -10.84
N VAL A 409 8.97 -37.27 -10.62
CA VAL A 409 8.17 -37.74 -9.48
C VAL A 409 6.90 -38.42 -9.98
N GLU A 410 6.42 -39.38 -9.21
CA GLU A 410 5.09 -39.97 -9.37
C GLU A 410 4.12 -39.28 -8.42
N LEU A 411 2.99 -38.81 -8.93
CA LEU A 411 1.96 -38.12 -8.16
C LEU A 411 0.89 -39.10 -7.72
N SER A 412 0.63 -39.17 -6.42
CA SER A 412 -0.54 -39.85 -5.87
C SER A 412 -1.77 -38.92 -5.89
N PRO A 413 -3.00 -39.46 -5.77
CA PRO A 413 -4.20 -38.64 -5.62
C PRO A 413 -4.15 -37.67 -4.43
N GLU A 414 -3.44 -38.04 -3.36
CA GLU A 414 -3.29 -37.20 -2.16
C GLU A 414 -2.40 -35.98 -2.42
N ASP A 415 -1.41 -36.10 -3.31
CA ASP A 415 -0.51 -35.01 -3.69
C ASP A 415 -1.23 -33.88 -4.45
N LEU A 416 -2.37 -34.17 -5.09
CA LEU A 416 -3.17 -33.17 -5.81
C LEU A 416 -3.66 -32.05 -4.88
N GLY A 417 -3.87 -32.34 -3.59
CA GLY A 417 -4.24 -31.34 -2.58
C GLY A 417 -3.16 -30.30 -2.31
N ARG A 418 -1.91 -30.60 -2.68
CA ARG A 418 -0.73 -29.74 -2.48
C ARG A 418 -0.40 -28.90 -3.72
N ILE A 419 -0.98 -29.23 -4.87
CA ILE A 419 -0.75 -28.51 -6.13
C ILE A 419 -1.55 -27.21 -6.15
N ARG A 420 -0.91 -26.16 -6.67
CA ARG A 420 -1.44 -24.81 -6.81
C ARG A 420 -1.35 -24.37 -8.27
N VAL A 421 -2.43 -23.75 -8.75
CA VAL A 421 -2.49 -23.15 -10.08
C VAL A 421 -1.84 -21.77 -10.04
N PHE A 422 -0.94 -21.48 -10.98
CA PHE A 422 -0.28 -20.18 -11.03
C PHE A 422 -1.30 -19.04 -11.21
N PRO A 423 -1.27 -17.97 -10.39
CA PRO A 423 -2.31 -16.94 -10.34
C PRO A 423 -2.24 -15.95 -11.53
N ARG A 424 -2.48 -16.43 -12.75
CA ARG A 424 -2.48 -15.64 -13.99
C ARG A 424 -3.87 -15.47 -14.59
N SER A 425 -4.10 -14.30 -15.17
CA SER A 425 -5.20 -13.93 -16.07
C SER A 425 -6.56 -14.62 -15.79
N GLN A 426 -6.87 -15.70 -16.51
CA GLN A 426 -8.16 -16.39 -16.51
C GLN A 426 -8.37 -17.16 -15.19
N TRP A 427 -7.32 -17.70 -14.59
CA TRP A 427 -7.36 -18.44 -13.32
C TRP A 427 -7.73 -17.53 -12.13
N LEU A 428 -7.31 -16.27 -12.13
CA LEU A 428 -7.69 -15.28 -11.11
C LEU A 428 -9.22 -15.11 -10.98
N ARG A 429 -9.93 -15.18 -12.10
CA ARG A 429 -11.41 -15.06 -12.14
C ARG A 429 -12.11 -16.32 -11.66
N VAL A 430 -11.44 -17.47 -11.74
CA VAL A 430 -12.00 -18.77 -11.37
C VAL A 430 -11.76 -19.06 -9.90
N ALA A 431 -10.51 -18.89 -9.45
CA ALA A 431 -9.97 -19.24 -8.14
C ALA A 431 -10.62 -18.54 -6.94
N LYS A 432 -11.22 -17.34 -7.12
CA LYS A 432 -11.87 -16.56 -6.03
C LYS A 432 -11.01 -16.42 -4.75
N GLY A 433 -9.68 -16.37 -4.90
CA GLY A 433 -8.73 -16.23 -3.79
C GLY A 433 -8.05 -17.51 -3.32
N SER A 434 -8.51 -18.69 -3.75
CA SER A 434 -7.83 -19.96 -3.52
C SER A 434 -7.33 -20.57 -4.82
N PHE A 435 -6.02 -20.78 -4.89
CA PHE A 435 -5.36 -21.38 -6.05
C PHE A 435 -5.10 -22.87 -5.87
N ASN A 436 -5.69 -23.51 -4.86
CA ASN A 436 -5.67 -24.96 -4.72
C ASN A 436 -6.27 -25.62 -5.96
N LEU A 437 -5.53 -26.56 -6.58
CA LEU A 437 -5.97 -27.22 -7.80
C LEU A 437 -7.35 -27.88 -7.64
N PHE A 438 -7.56 -28.58 -6.52
CA PHE A 438 -8.82 -29.28 -6.24
C PHE A 438 -10.00 -28.31 -6.13
N GLU A 439 -9.82 -27.23 -5.36
CA GLU A 439 -10.86 -26.21 -5.21
C GLU A 439 -11.15 -25.48 -6.52
N VAL A 440 -10.12 -25.17 -7.31
CA VAL A 440 -10.27 -24.57 -8.63
C VAL A 440 -11.06 -25.49 -9.56
N VAL A 441 -10.78 -26.80 -9.54
CA VAL A 441 -11.50 -27.79 -10.34
C VAL A 441 -12.96 -27.91 -9.91
N GLU A 442 -13.26 -27.93 -8.61
CA GLU A 442 -14.65 -27.94 -8.12
C GLU A 442 -15.41 -26.67 -8.52
N LEU A 443 -14.78 -25.50 -8.42
CA LEU A 443 -15.35 -24.23 -8.89
C LEU A 443 -15.59 -24.24 -10.40
N LEU A 444 -14.70 -24.85 -11.19
CA LEU A 444 -14.88 -25.03 -12.63
C LEU A 444 -16.06 -25.96 -12.93
N ARG A 445 -16.15 -27.10 -12.24
CA ARG A 445 -17.23 -28.08 -12.39
C ARG A 445 -18.58 -27.43 -12.12
N GLY A 446 -18.70 -26.67 -11.02
CA GLY A 446 -19.91 -25.92 -10.69
C GLY A 446 -20.30 -24.87 -11.74
N ARG A 447 -19.32 -24.19 -12.37
CA ARG A 447 -19.59 -23.22 -13.47
C ARG A 447 -19.98 -23.91 -14.77
N ILE A 448 -19.40 -25.08 -15.04
CA ILE A 448 -19.72 -25.91 -16.21
C ILE A 448 -21.17 -26.41 -16.10
N THR A 449 -21.59 -26.90 -14.94
CA THR A 449 -22.97 -27.39 -14.73
C THR A 449 -24.00 -26.26 -14.71
N SER A 450 -23.64 -25.07 -14.20
CA SER A 450 -24.53 -23.91 -14.12
C SER A 450 -24.75 -23.16 -15.46
N GLY A 451 -24.23 -23.66 -16.58
CA GLY A 451 -24.42 -23.04 -17.91
C GLY A 451 -23.74 -21.68 -18.13
N LYS A 452 -22.88 -21.20 -17.21
CA LYS A 452 -22.18 -19.91 -17.35
C LYS A 452 -20.99 -20.06 -18.32
N SER A 453 -21.22 -19.81 -19.61
CA SER A 453 -20.22 -20.01 -20.67
C SER A 453 -19.39 -18.76 -20.98
N GLY A 454 -18.26 -18.61 -20.31
CA GLY A 454 -17.15 -17.81 -20.85
C GLY A 454 -16.32 -18.65 -21.82
N GLY A 455 -15.68 -18.03 -22.82
CA GLY A 455 -14.86 -18.74 -23.82
C GLY A 455 -13.73 -19.61 -23.22
N PHE A 456 -13.27 -19.30 -22.01
CA PHE A 456 -12.31 -20.13 -21.27
C PHE A 456 -12.95 -21.44 -20.74
N ILE A 457 -14.16 -21.35 -20.18
CA ILE A 457 -14.87 -22.50 -19.59
C ILE A 457 -15.28 -23.49 -20.67
N SER A 458 -15.70 -23.01 -21.85
CA SER A 458 -16.00 -23.87 -22.99
C SER A 458 -14.76 -24.59 -23.51
N LYS A 459 -13.59 -23.92 -23.55
CA LYS A 459 -12.32 -24.55 -23.92
C LYS A 459 -11.92 -25.67 -22.95
N ILE A 460 -12.02 -25.44 -21.65
CA ILE A 460 -11.74 -26.46 -20.62
C ILE A 460 -12.70 -27.65 -20.74
N ARG A 461 -13.99 -27.39 -20.96
CA ARG A 461 -14.98 -28.46 -21.19
C ARG A 461 -14.62 -29.31 -22.42
N ALA A 462 -14.26 -28.67 -23.53
CA ALA A 462 -13.85 -29.37 -24.74
C ALA A 462 -12.61 -30.24 -24.49
N LEU A 463 -11.56 -29.70 -23.85
CA LEU A 463 -10.36 -30.45 -23.50
C LEU A 463 -10.67 -31.66 -22.59
N SER A 464 -11.49 -31.47 -21.55
CA SER A 464 -11.89 -32.54 -20.63
C SER A 464 -12.62 -33.69 -21.32
N GLN A 465 -13.36 -33.44 -22.42
CA GLN A 465 -14.05 -34.47 -23.19
C GLN A 465 -13.11 -35.25 -24.14
N HIS A 466 -12.01 -34.63 -24.55
CA HIS A 466 -11.04 -35.23 -25.48
C HIS A 466 -9.91 -35.96 -24.76
N LEU A 467 -9.57 -35.56 -23.52
CA LEU A 467 -8.47 -36.12 -22.73
C LEU A 467 -8.50 -37.66 -22.58
N PRO A 468 -9.65 -38.33 -22.34
CA PRO A 468 -9.70 -39.79 -22.21
C PRO A 468 -9.35 -40.56 -23.49
N LYS A 469 -9.37 -39.90 -24.65
CA LYS A 469 -9.18 -40.52 -25.97
C LYS A 469 -7.78 -40.29 -26.55
N SER A 470 -7.00 -39.37 -25.99
CA SER A 470 -5.65 -39.01 -26.44
C SER A 470 -4.63 -39.28 -25.33
N VAL A 471 -4.24 -40.54 -25.13
CA VAL A 471 -3.18 -40.91 -24.19
C VAL A 471 -1.83 -40.65 -24.85
N THR A 472 -1.44 -39.38 -24.93
CA THR A 472 -0.03 -39.01 -25.00
C THR A 472 0.38 -38.56 -23.61
N PRO A 473 1.30 -39.27 -22.93
CA PRO A 473 1.82 -38.83 -21.64
C PRO A 473 2.46 -37.46 -21.85
N SER A 474 1.86 -36.43 -21.27
CA SER A 474 2.47 -35.10 -21.16
C SER A 474 2.95 -34.97 -19.72
N SER A 475 4.23 -34.65 -19.58
CA SER A 475 4.80 -34.28 -18.29
C SER A 475 4.18 -32.96 -17.84
N VAL A 476 4.07 -32.73 -16.53
CA VAL A 476 3.66 -31.43 -15.98
C VAL A 476 4.78 -30.93 -15.09
N LEU A 477 5.31 -29.73 -15.38
CA LEU A 477 6.31 -29.12 -14.52
C LEU A 477 5.69 -28.49 -13.28
N LEU A 478 6.19 -28.94 -12.13
CA LEU A 478 5.86 -28.43 -10.80
C LEU A 478 7.12 -27.85 -10.14
N ILE A 479 7.00 -26.71 -9.46
CA ILE A 479 8.04 -26.19 -8.57
C ILE A 479 7.56 -26.03 -7.15
N GLY A 480 8.46 -26.24 -6.20
CA GLY A 480 8.26 -25.97 -4.79
C GLY A 480 9.57 -25.56 -4.13
N ILE A 481 9.46 -24.99 -2.94
CA ILE A 481 10.62 -24.63 -2.12
C ILE A 481 11.20 -25.87 -1.44
N ASP A 482 10.33 -26.82 -1.07
CA ASP A 482 10.71 -28.06 -0.42
C ASP A 482 9.76 -29.21 -0.81
N GLN A 483 10.10 -30.42 -0.34
CA GLN A 483 9.45 -31.67 -0.74
C GLN A 483 8.06 -31.88 -0.12
N ASN A 484 7.75 -31.16 0.96
CA ASN A 484 6.55 -31.32 1.77
C ASN A 484 5.60 -30.12 1.65
N GLY A 485 6.08 -29.02 1.08
CA GLY A 485 5.36 -27.80 0.84
C GLY A 485 4.44 -27.84 -0.38
N PRO A 486 3.76 -26.72 -0.66
CA PRO A 486 2.91 -26.59 -1.83
C PRO A 486 3.76 -26.58 -3.11
N LEU A 487 3.22 -27.21 -4.15
CA LEU A 487 3.81 -27.21 -5.49
C LEU A 487 3.00 -26.29 -6.40
N THR A 488 3.68 -25.55 -7.28
CA THR A 488 3.05 -24.67 -8.25
C THR A 488 3.28 -25.19 -9.65
N ILE A 489 2.20 -25.27 -10.43
CA ILE A 489 2.29 -25.61 -11.86
C ILE A 489 2.93 -24.41 -12.59
N ILE A 490 4.07 -24.62 -13.25
CA ILE A 490 4.72 -23.58 -14.07
C ILE A 490 4.15 -23.56 -15.49
N GLU A 491 3.65 -24.69 -15.95
CA GLU A 491 3.07 -24.89 -17.28
C GLU A 491 1.58 -24.54 -17.33
N GLY A 492 1.10 -24.15 -18.52
CA GLY A 492 -0.25 -23.61 -18.73
C GLY A 492 -1.12 -24.49 -19.62
#